data_AF-A0A943BDK2-F1
#
_entry.id   AF-A0A943BDK2-F1
#
_cell.length_a   1.000
_cell.length_b   1.000
_cell.length_c   1.000
_cell.angle_alpha   90.00
_cell.angle_beta   90.00
_cell.angle_gamma   90.00
#
_symmetry.space_group_name_H-M   'P 1'
#
loop_
_entity.id
_entity.type
_entity.pdbx_description
1 polymer ?
#
loop_
_entity_poly.entity_id
_entity_poly.type
_entity_poly.pdbx_seq_one_letter_code
_entity_poly.pdbx_strand_id
1 'polypeptide(L)' 'DNCAKWLLKIAESEDRTVNLRHLMDFGKEPFTIRILNTNEIVHSMKELVPIAGEFV' A
#
# COMPACT_ATOMS: atom_id res chain seq x y z
N ASP A 1 -13.00 2.21 5.32
CA ASP A 1 -12.34 1.37 4.30
C ASP A 1 -12.77 1.71 2.88
N ASN A 2 -12.41 2.91 2.39
CA ASN A 2 -12.59 3.25 0.97
C ASN A 2 -11.56 4.29 0.48
N CYS A 3 -10.48 4.52 1.25
CA CYS A 3 -9.47 5.53 0.92
C CYS A 3 -8.41 5.01 -0.06
N ALA A 4 -8.25 3.69 -0.20
CA ALA A 4 -7.21 3.08 -1.02
C ALA A 4 -7.24 3.57 -2.47
N LYS A 5 -8.43 3.59 -3.10
CA LYS A 5 -8.62 4.10 -4.46
C LYS A 5 -8.19 5.56 -4.59
N TRP A 6 -8.46 6.37 -3.58
CA TRP A 6 -8.08 7.79 -3.59
C TRP A 6 -6.59 7.98 -3.40
N LEU A 7 -5.94 7.17 -2.55
CA LEU A 7 -4.49 7.17 -2.40
C LEU A 7 -3.80 6.80 -3.71
N LEU A 8 -4.26 5.76 -4.38
CA LEU A 8 -3.75 5.39 -5.72
C LEU A 8 -3.96 6.53 -6.72
N LYS A 9 -5.13 7.19 -6.70
CA LYS A 9 -5.41 8.32 -7.60
C LYS A 9 -4.49 9.51 -7.34
N ILE A 10 -4.19 9.82 -6.08
CA ILE A 10 -3.24 10.88 -5.70
C ILE A 10 -1.82 10.50 -6.16
N ALA A 11 -1.45 9.22 -6.00
CA ALA A 11 -0.14 8.68 -6.39
C ALA A 11 0.14 8.76 -7.90
N GLU A 12 -0.88 8.91 -8.75
CA GLU A 12 -0.70 9.21 -10.17
C GLU A 12 -0.08 10.61 -10.42
N SER A 13 -0.22 11.54 -9.48
CA SER A 13 0.24 12.93 -9.61
C SER A 13 1.37 13.32 -8.67
N GLU A 14 1.49 12.68 -7.52
CA GLU A 14 2.50 13.01 -6.51
C GLU A 14 2.89 11.80 -5.65
N ASP A 15 4.13 11.79 -5.16
CA ASP A 15 4.55 10.82 -4.16
C ASP A 15 3.93 11.16 -2.79
N ARG A 16 3.05 10.28 -2.30
CA ARG A 16 2.41 10.43 -0.99
C ARG A 16 2.84 9.34 -0.03
N THR A 17 3.43 9.74 1.08
CA THR A 17 3.70 8.84 2.21
C THR A 17 2.55 8.89 3.20
N VAL A 18 2.00 7.72 3.54
CA VAL A 18 0.94 7.58 4.55
C VAL A 18 1.33 6.55 5.59
N ASN A 19 0.97 6.80 6.85
CA ASN A 19 1.10 5.80 7.90
C ASN A 19 -0.19 4.95 7.93
N LEU A 20 -0.06 3.65 7.70
CA LEU A 20 -1.16 2.70 7.80
C LEU A 20 -1.11 2.02 9.18
N ARG A 21 -2.11 2.28 10.03
CA ARG A 21 -2.27 1.64 11.35
C ARG A 21 -2.93 0.26 11.30
N HIS A 22 -3.44 -0.12 10.14
CA HIS A 22 -4.07 -1.40 9.84
C HIS A 22 -3.85 -1.70 8.35
N LEU A 23 -3.95 -2.98 7.97
CA LEU A 23 -3.86 -3.39 6.58
C LEU A 23 -5.01 -2.78 5.77
N MET A 24 -4.67 -2.06 4.71
CA MET A 24 -5.63 -1.47 3.77
C MET A 24 -5.74 -2.35 2.53
N ASP A 25 -6.95 -2.60 2.06
CA ASP A 25 -7.19 -3.30 0.79
C ASP A 25 -7.04 -2.34 -0.40
N PHE A 26 -6.01 -2.55 -1.22
CA PHE A 26 -5.75 -1.79 -2.44
C PHE A 26 -6.42 -2.39 -3.70
N GLY A 27 -7.19 -3.48 -3.52
CA GLY A 27 -7.92 -4.13 -4.60
C GLY A 27 -7.09 -5.15 -5.37
N LYS A 28 -7.67 -5.60 -6.50
CA LYS A 28 -7.08 -6.64 -7.37
C LYS A 28 -6.22 -6.10 -8.50
N GLU A 29 -6.39 -4.82 -8.82
CA GLU A 29 -5.60 -4.17 -9.87
C GLU A 29 -4.14 -4.05 -9.42
N PRO A 30 -3.17 -4.17 -10.34
CA PRO A 30 -1.77 -3.94 -10.01
C PRO A 30 -1.56 -2.53 -9.45
N PHE A 31 -0.74 -2.42 -8.41
CA PHE A 31 -0.29 -1.14 -7.87
C PHE A 31 1.22 -1.15 -7.71
N THR A 32 1.80 -0.07 -7.20
CA THR A 32 3.22 -0.06 -6.81
C THR A 32 3.34 0.79 -5.56
N ILE A 33 3.76 0.17 -4.45
CA ILE A 33 3.88 0.84 -3.15
C ILE A 33 5.23 0.48 -2.56
N ARG A 34 5.93 1.49 -2.04
CA ARG A 34 7.15 1.31 -1.25
C ARG A 34 6.79 1.27 0.24
N ILE A 35 7.13 0.19 0.92
CA ILE A 35 6.93 0.01 2.36
C ILE A 35 8.17 0.56 3.07
N LEU A 36 8.05 1.68 3.76
CA LEU A 36 9.20 2.34 4.37
C LEU A 36 9.81 1.57 5.56
N ASN A 37 9.04 0.70 6.22
CA ASN A 37 9.52 -0.10 7.34
C ASN A 37 10.60 -1.12 6.93
N THR A 38 10.44 -1.75 5.76
CA THR A 38 11.36 -2.78 5.24
C THR A 38 12.13 -2.31 3.99
N ASN A 39 11.76 -1.14 3.45
CA ASN A 39 12.24 -0.59 2.18
C ASN A 39 11.92 -1.46 0.95
N GLU A 40 10.95 -2.37 1.07
CA GLU A 40 10.49 -3.22 -0.03
C GLU A 40 9.49 -2.49 -0.93
N ILE A 41 9.44 -2.91 -2.20
CA ILE A 41 8.45 -2.44 -3.17
C ILE A 41 7.55 -3.62 -3.52
N VAL A 42 6.25 -3.41 -3.39
CA VAL A 42 5.22 -4.42 -3.69
C VAL A 42 4.30 -3.96 -4.80
N HIS A 43 3.78 -4.94 -5.54
CA HIS A 43 2.95 -4.70 -6.72
C HIS A 43 1.53 -5.27 -6.61
N SER A 44 1.21 -5.99 -5.53
CA SER A 44 -0.08 -6.62 -5.33
C SER A 44 -0.41 -6.87 -3.85
N MET A 45 -1.68 -7.17 -3.55
CA MET A 45 -2.09 -7.58 -2.20
C MET A 45 -1.39 -8.85 -1.72
N LYS A 46 -1.07 -9.78 -2.64
CA LYS A 46 -0.39 -11.04 -2.29
C LYS A 46 1.03 -10.80 -1.75
N GLU A 47 1.69 -9.76 -2.26
CA GLU A 47 3.01 -9.33 -1.78
C GLU A 47 2.90 -8.47 -0.52
N LEU A 48 1.88 -7.60 -0.43
CA LEU A 48 1.69 -6.70 0.70
C LEU A 48 1.29 -7.42 2.01
N VAL A 49 0.37 -8.39 1.94
CA VAL A 49 -0.19 -9.09 3.11
C VAL A 49 0.88 -9.69 4.04
N PRO A 50 1.86 -10.49 3.56
CA PRO A 50 2.86 -11.08 4.45
C PRO A 50 3.73 -10.02 5.14
N ILE A 51 4.13 -8.95 4.44
CA ILE A 51 4.96 -7.88 5.01
C ILE A 51 4.17 -7.11 6.07
N ALA A 52 2.92 -6.76 5.77
CA ALA A 52 2.06 -6.07 6.73
C ALA A 52 1.82 -6.91 8.00
N GLY A 53 1.75 -8.24 7.86
CA GLY A 53 1.62 -9.18 8.98
C GLY A 53 2.73 -9.12 10.02
N GLU A 54 3.90 -8.59 9.68
CA GLU A 54 5.03 -8.43 10.62
C GLU A 54 4.89 -7.20 11.54
N PHE A 55 4.00 -6.27 11.21
CA PHE A 55 3.91 -4.94 11.87
C PHE A 55 2.52 -4.59 12.41
N VAL A 56 1.58 -5.55 12.42
CA VAL A 56 0.20 -5.38 12.94
C VAL A 56 0.02 -6.01 14.31
#